data_AF-A0A951DM89-F1
#
_entry.id   AF-A0A951DM89-F1
#
_cell.length_a   1.000
_cell.length_b   1.000
_cell.length_c   1.000
_cell.angle_alpha   90.00
_cell.angle_beta   90.00
_cell.angle_gamma   90.00
#
_symmetry.space_group_name_H-M   'P 1'
#
loop_
_entity.id
_entity.type
_entity.pdbx_description
1 polymer ?
#
loop_
_entity_poly.entity_id
_entity_poly.type
_entity_poly.pdbx_seq_one_letter_code
_entity_poly.pdbx_strand_id
1 'polypeptide(L)'
;MAWRSWVSRGALVAVLSSASGLLAAHAQSTCPDAISPELAAELTDLQEAVGSAMGSPTGCPHLDPQGNAVQITSTGVAIARGDGMSVFASGDHHWALTRDGMETWDGSWHNGLYPPVTPAPHQDGLETAPPAVASVEPATVVYTPPDAIDRVVVQTADGEQLIIETATDCYGLADALGQQIFIRSGDAAPETDLIMLQPYQVCTVSRMGASAAY
;
A
#
# COMPACT_ATOMS: atom_id res chain seq x y z
N MET A 1 77.70 23.47 -16.55
CA MET A 1 76.44 23.63 -15.81
C MET A 1 75.62 22.37 -15.98
N ALA A 2 75.59 21.53 -14.95
CA ALA A 2 74.90 20.24 -14.94
C ALA A 2 73.74 20.33 -13.95
N TRP A 3 72.51 20.10 -14.39
CA TRP A 3 71.34 20.07 -13.52
C TRP A 3 70.93 18.63 -13.25
N ARG A 4 70.92 18.31 -11.94
CA ARG A 4 70.62 16.99 -11.39
C ARG A 4 69.11 16.83 -11.22
N SER A 5 68.64 15.70 -11.71
CA SER A 5 67.37 15.02 -11.52
C SER A 5 66.85 15.01 -10.08
N TRP A 6 65.54 15.24 -9.90
CA TRP A 6 64.76 14.79 -8.75
C TRP A 6 63.55 13.99 -9.25
N VAL A 7 63.57 12.68 -8.97
CA VAL A 7 62.48 11.74 -9.24
C VAL A 7 61.75 11.53 -7.91
N SER A 8 60.57 12.13 -7.76
CA SER A 8 59.69 11.88 -6.62
C SER A 8 58.75 10.73 -6.94
N ARG A 9 59.00 9.57 -6.34
CA ARG A 9 58.07 8.43 -6.36
C ARG A 9 56.95 8.70 -5.34
N GLY A 10 55.78 9.11 -5.81
CA GLY A 10 54.56 9.18 -5.00
C GLY A 10 53.92 7.80 -4.89
N ALA A 11 53.85 7.25 -3.67
CA ALA A 11 53.10 6.03 -3.37
C ALA A 11 51.62 6.37 -3.26
N LEU A 12 50.80 5.79 -4.15
CA LEU A 12 49.35 5.94 -4.16
C LEU A 12 48.75 4.89 -3.21
N VAL A 13 48.29 5.31 -2.03
CA VAL A 13 47.54 4.46 -1.10
C VAL A 13 46.06 4.62 -1.43
N ALA A 14 45.47 3.62 -2.09
CA ALA A 14 44.04 3.57 -2.38
C ALA A 14 43.30 3.09 -1.12
N VAL A 15 42.61 3.99 -0.43
CA VAL A 15 41.70 3.68 0.66
C VAL A 15 40.38 3.20 0.04
N LEU A 16 40.13 1.87 0.05
CA LEU A 16 38.82 1.32 -0.26
C LEU A 16 37.89 1.54 0.93
N SER A 17 37.05 2.56 0.85
CA SER A 17 35.95 2.79 1.78
C SER A 17 34.82 1.80 1.48
N SER A 18 34.72 0.75 2.28
CA SER A 18 33.57 -0.16 2.28
C SER A 18 32.34 0.57 2.82
N ALA A 19 31.44 0.98 1.93
CA ALA A 19 30.12 1.47 2.30
C ALA A 19 29.26 0.27 2.72
N SER A 20 29.28 -0.07 4.01
CA SER A 20 28.30 -0.98 4.59
C SER A 20 26.95 -0.30 4.57
N GLY A 21 26.16 -0.54 3.53
CA GLY A 21 24.76 -0.16 3.48
C GLY A 21 24.01 -0.89 4.59
N LEU A 22 23.53 -0.14 5.58
CA LEU A 22 22.57 -0.63 6.56
C LEU A 22 21.27 -0.93 5.81
N LEU A 23 21.08 -2.17 5.40
CA LEU A 23 19.76 -2.65 5.01
C LEU A 23 18.92 -2.68 6.28
N ALA A 24 17.91 -1.82 6.34
CA ALA A 24 16.88 -1.90 7.36
C ALA A 24 16.19 -3.26 7.24
N ALA A 25 16.54 -4.17 8.14
CA ALA A 25 15.79 -5.40 8.34
C ALA A 25 14.40 -4.98 8.81
N HIS A 26 13.41 -5.07 7.92
CA HIS A 26 12.02 -4.96 8.30
C HIS A 26 11.80 -6.08 9.31
N ALA A 27 11.34 -5.74 10.51
CA ALA A 27 11.08 -6.69 11.58
C ALA A 27 9.95 -7.64 11.14
N GLN A 28 10.31 -8.65 10.35
CA GLN A 28 9.50 -9.83 10.15
C GLN A 28 9.33 -10.41 11.56
N SER A 29 8.07 -10.56 11.99
CA SER A 29 7.73 -11.15 13.28
C SER A 29 8.43 -12.50 13.39
N THR A 30 9.59 -12.50 14.05
CA THR A 30 10.42 -13.68 14.23
C THR A 30 9.61 -14.68 15.05
N CYS A 31 9.49 -15.90 14.54
CA CYS A 31 8.96 -17.03 15.29
C CYS A 31 9.58 -17.04 16.70
N PRO A 32 8.78 -17.11 17.78
CA PRO A 32 9.36 -17.40 19.08
C PRO A 32 10.14 -18.72 18.94
N ASP A 33 11.40 -18.71 19.39
CA ASP A 33 12.28 -19.88 19.51
C ASP A 33 13.08 -20.34 18.28
N ALA A 34 13.26 -19.51 17.24
CA ALA A 34 14.10 -19.83 16.07
C ALA A 34 13.70 -21.14 15.35
N ILE A 35 12.46 -21.58 15.53
CA ILE A 35 11.88 -22.74 14.87
C ILE A 35 11.65 -22.39 13.40
N SER A 36 11.95 -23.34 12.51
CA SER A 36 11.63 -23.20 11.09
C SER A 36 10.12 -22.95 10.96
N PRO A 37 9.68 -21.96 10.16
CA PRO A 37 8.25 -21.69 10.01
C PRO A 37 7.54 -22.95 9.52
N GLU A 38 6.59 -23.44 10.30
CA GLU A 38 5.71 -24.57 9.95
C GLU A 38 4.34 -24.02 9.53
N LEU A 39 3.71 -24.67 8.56
CA LEU A 39 2.38 -24.29 8.11
C LEU A 39 1.36 -24.51 9.24
N ALA A 40 0.51 -23.53 9.50
CA ALA A 40 -0.57 -23.66 10.47
C ALA A 40 -1.49 -24.83 10.10
N ALA A 41 -1.95 -25.59 11.10
CA ALA A 41 -2.79 -26.76 10.87
C ALA A 41 -4.07 -26.38 10.09
N GLU A 42 -4.65 -25.22 10.40
CA GLU A 42 -5.83 -24.64 9.78
C GLU A 42 -5.65 -24.28 8.29
N LEU A 43 -4.40 -24.22 7.81
CA LEU A 43 -4.06 -23.91 6.41
C LEU A 43 -3.67 -25.16 5.61
N THR A 44 -3.65 -26.34 6.22
CA THR A 44 -3.23 -27.58 5.55
C THR A 44 -4.14 -27.93 4.37
N ASP A 45 -5.47 -27.87 4.57
CA ASP A 45 -6.45 -28.17 3.51
C ASP A 45 -6.35 -27.17 2.36
N LEU A 46 -6.06 -25.90 2.67
CA LEU A 46 -5.82 -24.87 1.66
C LEU A 46 -4.55 -25.17 0.84
N GLN A 47 -3.45 -25.54 1.49
CA GLN A 47 -2.19 -25.89 0.82
C GLN A 47 -2.37 -27.14 -0.05
N GLU A 48 -3.14 -28.13 0.39
CA GLU A 48 -3.45 -29.31 -0.43
C GLU A 48 -4.22 -28.90 -1.70
N ALA A 49 -5.21 -28.01 -1.57
CA ALA A 49 -6.04 -27.60 -2.68
C ALA A 49 -5.35 -26.61 -3.64
N VAL A 50 -4.49 -25.71 -3.14
CA VAL A 50 -3.73 -24.73 -3.95
C VAL A 50 -2.44 -25.33 -4.51
N GLY A 51 -1.82 -26.28 -3.79
CA GLY A 51 -0.59 -26.95 -4.17
C GLY A 51 0.63 -26.03 -4.14
N SER A 52 1.51 -26.18 -5.14
CA SER A 52 2.80 -25.48 -5.20
C SER A 52 2.69 -23.97 -5.38
N ALA A 53 1.53 -23.45 -5.83
CA ALA A 53 1.32 -22.01 -5.99
C ALA A 53 1.39 -21.26 -4.64
N MET A 54 1.05 -21.92 -3.54
CA MET A 54 1.12 -21.37 -2.19
C MET A 54 2.54 -21.24 -1.64
N GLY A 55 3.51 -21.93 -2.24
CA GLY A 55 4.91 -21.89 -1.78
C GLY A 55 5.11 -22.52 -0.41
N SER A 56 6.21 -22.15 0.25
CA SER A 56 6.56 -22.61 1.59
C SER A 56 6.32 -21.52 2.63
N PRO A 57 5.94 -21.84 3.87
CA PRO A 57 5.81 -20.85 4.94
C PRO A 57 7.16 -20.15 5.19
N THR A 58 7.14 -18.82 5.26
CA THR A 58 8.32 -17.98 5.55
C THR A 58 8.19 -17.21 6.87
N GLY A 59 6.99 -17.22 7.47
CA GLY A 59 6.73 -16.65 8.78
C GLY A 59 5.90 -17.59 9.65
N CYS A 60 5.93 -17.36 10.96
CA CYS A 60 5.03 -18.06 11.87
C CYS A 60 3.60 -17.56 11.73
N PRO A 61 2.61 -18.44 11.93
CA PRO A 61 1.22 -18.01 12.00
C PRO A 61 1.02 -17.07 13.19
N HIS A 62 0.23 -16.03 12.98
CA HIS A 62 -0.20 -15.10 14.02
C HIS A 62 -1.67 -14.77 13.82
N LEU A 63 -2.32 -14.27 14.87
CA LEU A 63 -3.71 -13.83 14.77
C LEU A 63 -3.76 -12.35 14.37
N ASP A 64 -4.62 -12.03 13.40
CA ASP A 64 -4.99 -10.64 13.11
C ASP A 64 -5.96 -10.08 14.18
N PRO A 65 -6.30 -8.78 14.14
CA PRO A 65 -7.25 -8.18 15.10
C PRO A 65 -8.67 -8.79 15.08
N GLN A 66 -9.02 -9.51 14.00
CA GLN A 66 -10.29 -10.20 13.85
C GLN A 66 -10.23 -11.66 14.34
N GLY A 67 -9.05 -12.11 14.77
CA GLY A 67 -8.81 -13.48 15.24
C GLY A 67 -8.61 -14.49 14.11
N ASN A 68 -8.33 -14.05 12.88
CA ASN A 68 -7.97 -14.95 11.78
C ASN A 68 -6.50 -15.35 11.90
N ALA A 69 -6.17 -16.60 11.61
CA ALA A 69 -4.79 -17.05 11.53
C ALA A 69 -4.19 -16.60 10.19
N VAL A 70 -3.16 -15.78 10.23
CA VAL A 70 -2.45 -15.23 9.08
C VAL A 70 -1.04 -15.78 9.05
N GLN A 71 -0.61 -16.26 7.89
CA GLN A 71 0.74 -16.78 7.67
C GLN A 71 1.32 -16.29 6.34
N ILE A 72 2.55 -15.79 6.40
CA ILE A 72 3.30 -15.39 5.20
C ILE A 72 4.00 -16.62 4.62
N THR A 73 3.90 -16.75 3.31
CA THR A 73 4.56 -17.79 2.50
C THR A 73 5.51 -17.15 1.50
N SER A 74 6.33 -17.97 0.84
CA SER A 74 7.30 -17.50 -0.15
C SER A 74 6.66 -16.87 -1.40
N THR A 75 5.38 -17.14 -1.67
CA THR A 75 4.68 -16.65 -2.86
C THR A 75 3.46 -15.78 -2.52
N GLY A 76 3.08 -15.65 -1.25
CA GLY A 76 1.89 -14.88 -0.89
C GLY A 76 1.53 -14.93 0.60
N VAL A 77 0.27 -14.60 0.90
CA VAL A 77 -0.29 -14.64 2.25
C VAL A 77 -1.44 -15.63 2.34
N ALA A 78 -1.44 -16.41 3.41
CA ALA A 78 -2.44 -17.42 3.70
C ALA A 78 -3.23 -17.02 4.96
N ILE A 79 -4.55 -17.15 4.91
CA ILE A 79 -5.45 -16.69 5.97
C ILE A 79 -6.49 -17.76 6.25
N ALA A 80 -6.59 -18.25 7.49
CA ALA A 80 -7.66 -19.13 7.95
C ALA A 80 -8.59 -18.37 8.89
N ARG A 81 -9.89 -18.40 8.58
CA ARG A 81 -10.92 -17.67 9.32
C ARG A 81 -11.67 -18.60 10.27
N GLY A 82 -12.22 -18.03 11.32
CA GLY A 82 -13.01 -18.78 12.32
C GLY A 82 -14.31 -19.39 11.78
N ASP A 83 -14.80 -18.99 10.60
CA ASP A 83 -16.02 -19.52 9.96
C ASP A 83 -15.77 -20.75 9.05
N GLY A 84 -14.51 -21.20 8.99
CA GLY A 84 -14.04 -22.34 8.20
C GLY A 84 -13.57 -21.98 6.79
N MET A 85 -13.65 -20.71 6.37
CA MET A 85 -13.10 -20.27 5.09
C MET A 85 -11.60 -20.02 5.21
N SER A 86 -10.82 -20.46 4.22
CA SER A 86 -9.40 -20.13 4.13
C SER A 86 -9.06 -19.54 2.77
N VAL A 87 -8.14 -18.57 2.74
CA VAL A 87 -7.82 -17.76 1.56
C VAL A 87 -6.31 -17.71 1.37
N PHE A 88 -5.86 -17.85 0.13
CA PHE A 88 -4.49 -17.59 -0.27
C PHE A 88 -4.48 -16.47 -1.32
N ALA A 89 -3.60 -15.49 -1.16
CA ALA A 89 -3.42 -14.40 -2.12
C ALA A 89 -1.95 -14.29 -2.55
N SER A 90 -1.71 -14.31 -3.86
CA SER A 90 -0.40 -14.17 -4.51
C SER A 90 -0.47 -13.07 -5.58
N GLY A 91 -0.05 -11.86 -5.21
CA GLY A 91 -0.20 -10.69 -6.09
C GLY A 91 -1.67 -10.39 -6.35
N ASP A 92 -2.09 -10.43 -7.61
CA ASP A 92 -3.47 -10.23 -8.04
C ASP A 92 -4.27 -11.54 -8.16
N HIS A 93 -3.65 -12.71 -7.89
CA HIS A 93 -4.33 -14.02 -7.96
C HIS A 93 -4.74 -14.52 -6.58
N HIS A 94 -5.99 -14.94 -6.45
CA HIS A 94 -6.60 -15.31 -5.19
C HIS A 94 -7.26 -16.69 -5.27
N TRP A 95 -7.19 -17.43 -4.16
CA TRP A 95 -7.82 -18.72 -3.96
C TRP A 95 -8.59 -18.69 -2.64
N ALA A 96 -9.80 -19.21 -2.61
CA ALA A 96 -10.55 -19.43 -1.38
C ALA A 96 -11.04 -20.87 -1.33
N LEU A 97 -10.73 -21.56 -0.24
CA LEU A 97 -11.36 -22.83 0.10
C LEU A 97 -12.58 -22.53 0.99
N THR A 98 -13.77 -22.65 0.40
CA THR A 98 -15.07 -22.47 1.07
C THR A 98 -15.69 -23.84 1.36
N ARG A 99 -16.89 -23.85 1.97
CA ARG A 99 -17.65 -25.10 2.16
C ARG A 99 -18.15 -25.69 0.84
N ASP A 100 -18.26 -24.85 -0.19
CA ASP A 100 -18.76 -25.24 -1.52
C ASP A 100 -17.62 -25.67 -2.45
N GLY A 101 -16.36 -25.43 -2.07
CA GLY A 101 -15.17 -25.90 -2.76
C GLY A 101 -14.09 -24.83 -2.91
N MET A 102 -13.17 -25.07 -3.85
CA MET A 102 -12.14 -24.09 -4.22
C MET A 102 -12.70 -23.07 -5.21
N GLU A 103 -12.57 -21.80 -4.88
CA GLU A 103 -12.90 -20.66 -5.73
C GLU A 103 -11.63 -19.87 -6.05
N THR A 104 -11.54 -19.33 -7.27
CA THR A 104 -10.38 -18.56 -7.72
C THR A 104 -10.82 -17.29 -8.43
N TRP A 105 -10.12 -16.18 -8.18
CA TRP A 105 -10.39 -14.92 -8.86
C TRP A 105 -9.13 -14.08 -8.98
N ASP A 106 -9.22 -13.09 -9.87
CA ASP A 106 -8.17 -12.09 -10.08
C ASP A 106 -8.65 -10.74 -9.55
N GLY A 107 -7.76 -9.98 -8.92
CA GLY A 107 -8.05 -8.63 -8.45
C GLY A 107 -6.97 -8.10 -7.51
N SER A 108 -6.90 -6.77 -7.39
CA SER A 108 -6.02 -6.15 -6.39
C SER A 108 -6.49 -6.53 -4.99
N TRP A 109 -5.55 -6.68 -4.05
CA TRP A 109 -5.83 -6.84 -2.61
C TRP A 109 -6.77 -5.76 -2.04
N HIS A 110 -6.82 -4.59 -2.68
CA HIS A 110 -7.73 -3.50 -2.36
C HIS A 110 -9.21 -3.83 -2.58
N ASN A 111 -9.53 -4.80 -3.44
CA ASN A 111 -10.90 -5.27 -3.68
C ASN A 111 -11.40 -6.26 -2.62
N GLY A 112 -10.56 -6.56 -1.62
CA GLY A 112 -10.85 -7.48 -0.54
C GLY A 112 -10.33 -8.90 -0.78
N LEU A 113 -10.35 -9.69 0.28
CA LEU A 113 -9.93 -11.10 0.30
C LEU A 113 -11.11 -12.06 0.14
N TYR A 114 -12.30 -11.54 -0.15
CA TYR A 114 -13.49 -12.35 -0.33
C TYR A 114 -13.61 -12.72 -1.81
N PRO A 115 -13.98 -13.97 -2.12
CA PRO A 115 -14.37 -14.29 -3.47
C PRO A 115 -15.48 -13.33 -3.89
N PRO A 116 -15.45 -12.81 -5.12
CA PRO A 116 -16.54 -12.00 -5.62
C PRO A 116 -17.82 -12.82 -5.48
N VAL A 117 -18.80 -12.29 -4.75
CA VAL A 117 -20.14 -12.88 -4.70
C VAL A 117 -20.59 -12.93 -6.15
N THR A 118 -20.58 -14.12 -6.75
CA THR A 118 -21.02 -14.28 -8.14
C THR A 118 -22.43 -13.72 -8.17
N PRO A 119 -22.68 -12.59 -8.85
CA PRO A 119 -24.00 -12.04 -8.88
C PRO A 119 -24.92 -13.14 -9.41
N ALA A 120 -26.05 -13.36 -8.75
CA ALA A 120 -27.09 -14.22 -9.32
C ALA A 120 -27.29 -13.76 -10.78
N PRO A 121 -27.47 -14.70 -11.74
CA PRO A 121 -27.55 -14.37 -13.17
C PRO A 121 -28.43 -13.14 -13.35
N HIS A 122 -27.81 -12.05 -13.82
CA HIS A 122 -28.48 -10.76 -13.96
C HIS A 122 -29.76 -11.01 -14.77
N GLN A 123 -30.92 -10.76 -14.16
CA GLN A 123 -32.11 -10.59 -14.97
C GLN A 123 -31.84 -9.33 -15.81
N ASP A 124 -32.04 -9.41 -17.12
CA ASP A 124 -31.88 -8.31 -18.10
C ASP A 124 -32.83 -7.13 -17.81
N GLY A 125 -32.75 -6.55 -16.62
CA GLY A 125 -33.34 -5.29 -16.26
C GLY A 125 -32.30 -4.23 -16.59
N LEU A 126 -32.64 -3.35 -17.53
CA LEU A 126 -31.93 -2.12 -17.91
C LEU A 126 -30.95 -1.67 -16.82
N GLU A 127 -29.69 -2.13 -16.94
CA GLU A 127 -28.65 -1.77 -16.00
C GLU A 127 -28.40 -0.29 -16.20
N THR A 128 -28.84 0.51 -15.22
CA THR A 128 -28.52 1.93 -15.13
C THR A 128 -27.01 2.02 -15.31
N ALA A 129 -26.55 2.84 -16.27
CA ALA A 129 -25.13 2.97 -16.58
C ALA A 129 -24.32 3.03 -15.27
N PRO A 130 -23.24 2.24 -15.13
CA PRO A 130 -22.41 2.26 -13.93
C PRO A 130 -22.13 3.71 -13.52
N PRO A 131 -22.25 4.06 -12.23
CA PRO A 131 -21.92 5.40 -11.80
C PRO A 131 -20.51 5.71 -12.30
N ALA A 132 -20.35 6.88 -12.91
CA ALA A 132 -19.06 7.27 -13.44
C ALA A 132 -18.01 7.20 -12.31
N VAL A 133 -16.91 6.51 -12.58
CA VAL A 133 -15.90 6.20 -11.58
C VAL A 133 -15.26 7.50 -11.15
N ALA A 134 -15.26 7.80 -9.85
CA ALA A 134 -14.59 8.98 -9.31
C ALA A 134 -13.11 8.97 -9.73
N SER A 135 -12.63 10.10 -10.23
CA SER A 135 -11.20 10.28 -10.55
C SER A 135 -10.41 10.38 -9.26
N VAL A 136 -9.25 9.70 -9.20
CA VAL A 136 -8.32 9.78 -8.07
C VAL A 136 -6.95 10.17 -8.59
N GLU A 137 -6.42 11.29 -8.10
CA GLU A 137 -5.14 11.85 -8.53
C GLU A 137 -4.17 11.98 -7.35
N PRO A 138 -2.92 11.50 -7.48
CA PRO A 138 -1.92 11.69 -6.45
C PRO A 138 -1.39 13.14 -6.44
N ALA A 139 -1.22 13.69 -5.24
CA ALA A 139 -0.60 15.00 -5.04
C ALA A 139 0.35 14.98 -3.83
N THR A 140 1.25 15.96 -3.76
CA THR A 140 2.14 16.17 -2.62
C THR A 140 1.79 17.46 -1.93
N VAL A 141 1.67 17.47 -0.60
CA VAL A 141 1.53 18.74 0.14
C VAL A 141 2.84 19.50 0.09
N VAL A 142 2.88 20.65 -0.57
CA VAL A 142 4.10 21.44 -0.76
C VAL A 142 4.17 22.67 0.15
N TYR A 143 3.03 23.14 0.64
CA TYR A 143 2.98 24.28 1.57
C TYR A 143 1.70 24.29 2.41
N THR A 144 1.82 24.66 3.67
CA THR A 144 0.72 24.82 4.63
C THR A 144 0.82 26.22 5.25
N PRO A 145 -0.09 27.15 4.94
CA PRO A 145 -0.07 28.48 5.53
C PRO A 145 -0.23 28.40 7.05
N PRO A 146 0.63 29.05 7.85
CA PRO A 146 0.58 28.96 9.31
C PRO A 146 -0.66 29.61 9.93
N ASP A 147 -1.37 30.44 9.17
CA ASP A 147 -2.55 31.21 9.57
C ASP A 147 -3.88 30.63 9.06
N ALA A 148 -3.85 29.58 8.24
CA ALA A 148 -5.03 28.94 7.66
C ALA A 148 -4.97 27.41 7.87
N ILE A 149 -5.52 26.96 9.00
CA ILE A 149 -5.51 25.54 9.41
C ILE A 149 -6.30 24.63 8.47
N ASP A 150 -7.17 25.21 7.65
CA ASP A 150 -8.07 24.57 6.69
C ASP A 150 -7.58 24.74 5.25
N ARG A 151 -6.37 25.27 5.02
CA ARG A 151 -5.85 25.52 3.68
C ARG A 151 -4.51 24.84 3.47
N VAL A 152 -4.35 24.25 2.30
CA VAL A 152 -3.11 23.57 1.90
C VAL A 152 -2.81 23.84 0.44
N VAL A 153 -1.54 23.94 0.08
CA VAL A 153 -1.09 23.95 -1.30
C VAL A 153 -0.49 22.60 -1.62
N VAL A 154 -1.01 22.00 -2.66
CA VAL A 154 -0.62 20.67 -3.11
C VAL A 154 -0.07 20.78 -4.52
N GLN A 155 0.89 19.93 -4.86
CA GLN A 155 1.40 19.78 -6.21
C GLN A 155 0.97 18.43 -6.77
N THR A 156 0.26 18.42 -7.90
CA THR A 156 -0.17 17.19 -8.57
C THR A 156 1.01 16.49 -9.25
N ALA A 157 0.79 15.26 -9.73
CA ALA A 157 1.81 14.51 -10.47
C ALA A 157 2.28 15.22 -11.75
N ASP A 158 1.41 16.01 -12.38
CA ASP A 158 1.74 16.81 -13.57
C ASP A 158 2.46 18.13 -13.23
N GLY A 159 2.72 18.38 -11.94
CA GLY A 159 3.43 19.56 -11.45
C GLY A 159 2.55 20.79 -11.24
N GLU A 160 1.23 20.69 -11.47
CA GLU A 160 0.28 21.77 -11.19
C GLU A 160 0.15 22.01 -9.68
N GLN A 161 0.13 23.28 -9.27
CA GLN A 161 -0.10 23.64 -7.88
C GLN A 161 -1.55 24.06 -7.65
N LEU A 162 -2.22 23.38 -6.74
CA LEU A 162 -3.60 23.64 -6.35
C LEU A 162 -3.64 24.15 -4.92
N ILE A 163 -4.47 25.16 -4.68
CA ILE A 163 -4.86 25.59 -3.33
C ILE A 163 -6.15 24.85 -3.00
N ILE A 164 -6.12 24.10 -1.90
CA ILE A 164 -7.25 23.33 -1.39
C ILE A 164 -7.66 23.93 -0.05
N GLU A 165 -8.93 24.34 0.05
CA GLU A 165 -9.60 24.66 1.30
C GLU A 165 -10.42 23.45 1.72
N THR A 166 -10.23 22.95 2.94
CA THR A 166 -10.95 21.81 3.49
C THR A 166 -12.10 22.27 4.38
N ALA A 167 -12.96 21.35 4.81
CA ALA A 167 -13.87 21.58 5.92
C ALA A 167 -13.09 21.76 7.24
N THR A 168 -13.72 22.40 8.24
CA THR A 168 -13.08 22.83 9.49
C THR A 168 -12.68 21.69 10.43
N ASP A 169 -13.02 20.44 10.10
CA ASP A 169 -12.71 19.22 10.84
C ASP A 169 -11.47 18.48 10.28
N CYS A 170 -10.82 19.03 9.24
CA CYS A 170 -9.56 18.49 8.71
C CYS A 170 -8.34 18.93 9.53
N TYR A 171 -8.15 18.33 10.71
CA TYR A 171 -6.96 18.54 11.52
C TYR A 171 -5.73 17.83 10.94
N GLY A 172 -4.52 18.29 11.27
CA GLY A 172 -3.27 17.59 10.91
C GLY A 172 -2.70 17.90 9.52
N LEU A 173 -3.29 18.83 8.74
CA LEU A 173 -2.76 19.22 7.43
C LEU A 173 -1.30 19.72 7.51
N ALA A 174 -0.94 20.42 8.58
CA ALA A 174 0.44 20.88 8.80
C ALA A 174 1.45 19.72 8.92
N ASP A 175 1.02 18.60 9.50
CA ASP A 175 1.86 17.40 9.66
C ASP A 175 2.02 16.63 8.34
N ALA A 176 1.14 16.91 7.36
CA ALA A 176 1.19 16.31 6.04
C ALA A 176 2.20 16.98 5.09
N LEU A 177 2.94 18.00 5.51
CA LEU A 177 3.91 18.69 4.65
C LEU A 177 4.97 17.71 4.10
N GLY A 178 5.11 17.67 2.77
CA GLY A 178 5.97 16.75 2.05
C GLY A 178 5.43 15.32 1.91
N GLN A 179 4.25 15.02 2.46
CA GLN A 179 3.59 13.73 2.32
C GLN A 179 2.80 13.63 1.02
N GLN A 180 2.66 12.41 0.52
CA GLN A 180 1.74 12.09 -0.58
C GLN A 180 0.31 11.98 -0.04
N ILE A 181 -0.62 12.57 -0.79
CA ILE A 181 -2.05 12.56 -0.57
C ILE A 181 -2.75 12.17 -1.88
N PHE A 182 -4.06 11.89 -1.81
CA PHE A 182 -4.88 11.68 -2.99
C PHE A 182 -6.06 12.65 -3.03
N ILE A 183 -6.32 13.21 -4.20
CA ILE A 183 -7.49 14.03 -4.47
C ILE A 183 -8.49 13.14 -5.18
N ARG A 184 -9.70 13.01 -4.62
CA ARG A 184 -10.80 12.26 -5.24
C ARG A 184 -11.88 13.23 -5.70
N SER A 185 -12.22 13.18 -6.99
CA SER A 185 -13.29 13.98 -7.59
C SER A 185 -14.40 13.07 -8.11
N GLY A 186 -15.63 13.24 -7.63
CA GLY A 186 -16.81 12.51 -8.10
C GLY A 186 -17.59 13.27 -9.16
N ASP A 187 -18.20 12.54 -10.11
CA ASP A 187 -19.04 13.13 -11.16
C ASP A 187 -20.49 13.43 -10.71
N ALA A 188 -20.96 12.77 -9.64
CA ALA A 188 -22.36 12.79 -9.22
C ALA A 188 -22.65 13.68 -8.00
N ALA A 189 -21.63 14.23 -7.35
CA ALA A 189 -21.74 15.20 -6.27
C ALA A 189 -20.53 16.15 -6.32
N PRO A 190 -20.67 17.45 -5.97
CA PRO A 190 -19.56 18.40 -5.97
C PRO A 190 -18.51 18.12 -4.86
N GLU A 191 -18.63 17.01 -4.15
CA GLU A 191 -17.74 16.66 -3.04
C GLU A 191 -16.44 16.12 -3.62
N THR A 192 -15.47 17.02 -3.73
CA THR A 192 -14.07 16.62 -3.87
C THR A 192 -13.55 16.30 -2.48
N ASP A 193 -12.83 15.19 -2.33
CA ASP A 193 -12.24 14.79 -1.06
C ASP A 193 -10.72 14.77 -1.16
N LEU A 194 -10.07 15.11 -0.06
CA LEU A 194 -8.64 14.94 0.15
C LEU A 194 -8.42 13.74 1.07
N ILE A 195 -7.68 12.75 0.61
CA ILE A 195 -7.38 11.51 1.34
C ILE A 195 -5.92 11.58 1.79
N MET A 196 -5.71 11.70 3.09
CA MET A 196 -4.39 11.71 3.72
C MET A 196 -3.96 10.29 4.10
N LEU A 197 -2.79 9.85 3.66
CA LEU A 197 -2.28 8.51 3.92
C LEU A 197 -1.97 8.25 5.40
N GLN A 198 -1.55 9.29 6.13
CA GLN A 198 -1.36 9.24 7.57
C GLN A 198 -1.94 10.52 8.17
N PRO A 199 -2.92 10.44 9.08
CA PRO A 199 -3.42 9.25 9.80
C PRO A 199 -4.63 8.51 9.15
N TYR A 200 -4.68 8.30 7.83
CA TYR A 200 -5.86 7.74 7.13
C TYR A 200 -7.12 8.59 7.32
N GLN A 201 -6.98 9.90 7.18
CA GLN A 201 -8.08 10.84 7.32
C GLN A 201 -8.59 11.27 5.94
N VAL A 202 -9.91 11.29 5.78
CA VAL A 202 -10.59 11.85 4.61
C VAL A 202 -11.13 13.21 4.99
N CYS A 203 -10.78 14.23 4.23
CA CYS A 203 -11.18 15.60 4.44
C CYS A 203 -11.99 16.10 3.26
N THR A 204 -13.19 16.61 3.51
CA THR A 204 -14.00 17.22 2.45
C THR A 204 -13.35 18.52 1.99
N VAL A 205 -13.19 18.68 0.67
CA VAL A 205 -12.70 19.91 0.04
C VAL A 205 -13.88 20.87 -0.13
N SER A 206 -13.81 22.02 0.55
CA SER A 206 -14.82 23.08 0.45
C SER A 206 -14.59 23.99 -0.76
N ARG A 207 -13.33 24.16 -1.17
CA ARG A 207 -12.95 24.91 -2.37
C ARG A 207 -11.61 24.42 -2.92
N MET A 208 -11.50 24.40 -4.24
CA MET A 208 -10.26 24.15 -4.97
C MET A 208 -10.02 25.28 -5.97
N GLY A 209 -8.78 25.75 -6.08
CA GLY A 209 -8.39 26.77 -7.05
C GLY A 209 -6.92 26.64 -7.47
N ALA A 210 -6.60 27.14 -8.65
CA ALA A 210 -5.21 27.19 -9.12
C ALA A 210 -4.40 28.15 -8.23
N SER A 211 -3.19 27.72 -7.85
CA SER A 211 -2.24 28.59 -7.15
C SER A 211 -1.64 29.58 -8.14
N ALA A 212 -1.76 30.87 -7.88
CA ALA A 212 -0.91 31.85 -8.55
C ALA A 212 0.51 31.64 -8.02
N ALA A 213 1.46 31.30 -8.91
CA ALA A 213 2.85 31.06 -8.54
C ALA A 213 3.36 32.17 -7.60
N TYR A 214 3.68 31.78 -6.36
CA TYR A 214 4.28 32.64 -5.35
C TYR A 214 5.73 32.99 -5.71
#